data_AF-A0A482WS67-F1
#
_entry.id   AF-A0A482WS67-F1
#
_cell.length_a   1.000
_cell.length_b   1.000
_cell.length_c   1.000
_cell.angle_alpha   90.00
_cell.angle_beta   90.00
_cell.angle_gamma   90.00
#
_symmetry.space_group_name_H-M   'P 1'
#
loop_
_entity.id
_entity.type
_entity.pdbx_description
1 polymer ?
#
loop_
_entity_poly.entity_id
_entity_poly.type
_entity_poly.pdbx_seq_one_letter_code
_entity_poly.pdbx_strand_id
1 'polypeptide(L)'
;MQSASLLQRGLHTTSVVHRIQAGRYKRTPRREKPLTYEMAWPPQAIGHFKSWNSWNTTNLVGGLRASETAIEDEFVRRFMTGTWHNLFVSEIIIKRQHNMIRIAGILRRAISAQKMYFLIGYTEELLSYWLQCPIKLELQTVNDKKDVIFKYV
;
A
#
# COMPACT_ATOMS: atom_id res chain seq x y z
N MET A 1 -61.07 18.33 -6.32
CA MET A 1 -60.27 18.15 -5.09
C MET A 1 -58.91 17.57 -5.48
N GLN A 2 -57.92 18.41 -5.71
CA GLN A 2 -56.54 17.97 -5.94
C GLN A 2 -55.75 18.31 -4.68
N SER A 3 -55.36 17.30 -3.91
CA SER A 3 -54.46 17.44 -2.78
C SER A 3 -53.05 17.66 -3.30
N ALA A 4 -52.53 18.86 -3.11
CA ALA A 4 -51.13 19.16 -3.37
C ALA A 4 -50.26 18.31 -2.43
N SER A 5 -49.45 17.43 -3.00
CA SER A 5 -48.42 16.70 -2.26
C SER A 5 -47.38 17.68 -1.75
N LEU A 6 -47.37 17.91 -0.44
CA LEU A 6 -46.31 18.66 0.24
C LEU A 6 -44.99 17.91 0.04
N LEU A 7 -44.16 18.38 -0.87
CA LEU A 7 -42.75 18.02 -0.96
C LEU A 7 -42.06 18.53 0.31
N GLN A 8 -42.04 17.69 1.35
CA GLN A 8 -41.32 17.96 2.59
C GLN A 8 -39.82 17.90 2.31
N ARG A 9 -39.21 19.06 2.01
CA ARG A 9 -37.74 19.19 2.00
C ARG A 9 -37.26 19.11 3.44
N GLY A 10 -36.81 17.92 3.85
CA GLY A 10 -36.19 17.74 5.16
C GLY A 10 -34.89 18.53 5.23
N LEU A 11 -34.87 19.60 6.03
CA LEU A 11 -33.63 20.27 6.41
C LEU A 11 -32.92 19.39 7.45
N HIS A 12 -31.78 18.83 7.05
CA HIS A 12 -30.91 18.10 7.97
C HIS A 12 -30.16 19.11 8.87
N THR A 13 -30.69 19.37 10.06
CA THR A 13 -30.18 20.37 11.03
C THR A 13 -29.09 19.85 11.96
N THR A 14 -28.64 18.60 11.82
CA THR A 14 -27.55 18.09 12.67
C THR A 14 -26.19 18.62 12.20
N SER A 15 -25.33 18.98 13.15
CA SER A 15 -23.97 19.45 12.89
C SER A 15 -23.20 18.45 12.03
N VAL A 16 -22.51 18.90 10.97
CA VAL A 16 -21.63 18.05 10.18
C VAL A 16 -20.47 17.57 11.07
N VAL A 17 -20.53 16.32 11.51
CA VAL A 17 -19.43 15.72 12.27
C VAL A 17 -18.32 15.32 11.29
N HIS A 18 -17.36 16.22 11.07
CA HIS A 18 -16.14 15.92 10.30
C HIS A 18 -15.24 14.97 11.09
N ARG A 19 -15.51 13.67 11.03
CA ARG A 19 -14.61 12.64 11.57
C ARG A 19 -13.41 12.48 10.64
N ILE A 20 -12.21 12.35 11.20
CA ILE A 20 -10.98 12.06 10.45
C ILE A 20 -11.08 10.65 9.84
N GLN A 21 -11.05 10.54 8.51
CA GLN A 21 -11.19 9.27 7.78
C GLN A 21 -9.90 8.77 7.13
N ALA A 22 -8.93 9.65 6.86
CA ALA A 22 -7.71 9.30 6.14
C ALA A 22 -6.92 8.19 6.85
N GLY A 23 -6.58 7.13 6.11
CA GLY A 23 -5.79 6.00 6.60
C GLY A 23 -6.39 5.25 7.80
N ARG A 24 -7.73 5.27 7.96
CA ARG A 24 -8.42 4.60 9.06
C ARG A 24 -9.46 3.61 8.52
N TYR A 25 -9.41 2.37 9.01
CA TYR A 25 -10.42 1.36 8.71
C TYR A 25 -11.60 1.47 9.67
N LYS A 26 -12.82 1.44 9.13
CA LYS A 26 -14.05 1.41 9.94
C LYS A 26 -14.18 0.07 10.67
N ARG A 27 -14.61 0.15 11.93
CA ARG A 27 -14.92 -1.02 12.76
C ARG A 27 -16.10 -1.78 12.18
N THR A 28 -15.98 -3.10 12.05
CA THR A 28 -17.09 -3.96 11.67
C THR A 28 -17.84 -4.42 12.93
N PRO A 29 -19.17 -4.54 12.92
CA PRO A 29 -19.94 -4.96 14.10
C PRO A 29 -19.48 -6.30 14.68
N ARG A 30 -19.07 -7.23 13.80
CA ARG A 30 -18.63 -8.59 14.16
C ARG A 30 -17.10 -8.75 14.25
N ARG A 31 -16.33 -7.67 14.05
CA ARG A 31 -14.85 -7.71 13.99
C ARG A 31 -14.33 -8.78 13.03
N GLU A 32 -14.90 -8.84 11.83
CA GLU A 32 -14.55 -9.87 10.84
C GLU A 32 -13.39 -9.42 9.93
N LYS A 33 -13.12 -8.12 9.84
CA LYS A 33 -12.12 -7.60 8.89
C LYS A 33 -10.70 -7.76 9.46
N PRO A 34 -9.84 -8.57 8.81
CA PRO A 34 -8.44 -8.70 9.23
C PRO A 34 -7.63 -7.50 8.75
N LEU A 35 -6.77 -6.98 9.62
CA LEU A 35 -5.81 -5.92 9.31
C LEU A 35 -4.38 -6.42 9.54
N THR A 36 -3.48 -6.06 8.64
CA THR A 36 -2.04 -6.19 8.84
C THR A 36 -1.53 -5.10 9.79
N TYR A 37 -0.29 -5.25 10.27
CA TYR A 37 0.32 -4.28 11.18
C TYR A 37 0.31 -2.84 10.62
N GLU A 38 0.70 -2.65 9.36
CA GLU A 38 0.70 -1.33 8.68
C GLU A 38 -0.70 -0.71 8.60
N MET A 39 -1.71 -1.53 8.31
CA MET A 39 -3.11 -1.13 8.20
C MET A 39 -3.74 -0.80 9.56
N ALA A 40 -3.24 -1.41 10.63
CA ALA A 40 -3.82 -1.31 11.97
C ALA A 40 -3.64 0.07 12.61
N TRP A 41 -2.59 0.80 12.24
CA TRP A 41 -2.19 2.06 12.86
C TRP A 41 -2.59 3.29 12.03
N PRO A 42 -3.11 4.35 12.66
CA PRO A 42 -3.50 5.58 11.97
C PRO A 42 -2.29 6.34 11.42
N PRO A 43 -2.47 7.30 10.48
CA PRO A 43 -1.36 8.06 9.89
C PRO A 43 -0.53 8.86 10.91
N GLN A 44 -1.13 9.32 12.01
CA GLN A 44 -0.44 10.07 13.07
C GLN A 44 0.60 9.22 13.83
N ALA A 45 0.53 7.89 13.70
CA ALA A 45 1.47 6.96 14.33
C ALA A 45 2.72 6.66 13.48
N ILE A 46 2.85 7.28 12.30
CA ILE A 46 4.06 7.19 11.47
C ILE A 46 5.22 7.82 12.23
N GLY A 47 6.34 7.11 12.32
CA GLY A 47 7.52 7.50 13.11
C GLY A 47 7.50 7.00 14.56
N HIS A 48 6.36 6.48 15.06
CA HIS A 48 6.24 5.93 16.41
C HIS A 48 6.01 4.42 16.40
N PHE A 49 4.89 3.99 15.81
CA PHE A 49 4.51 2.58 15.73
C PHE A 49 4.71 2.01 14.34
N LYS A 50 4.64 2.83 13.29
CA LYS A 50 4.92 2.40 11.92
C LYS A 50 5.95 3.28 11.24
N SER A 51 6.69 2.70 10.31
CA SER A 51 7.72 3.40 9.55
C SER A 51 7.20 3.89 8.19
N TRP A 52 8.12 4.37 7.34
CA TRP A 52 7.83 4.73 5.96
C TRP A 52 7.95 3.51 5.03
N ASN A 53 7.09 3.47 4.01
CA ASN A 53 7.11 2.42 2.97
C ASN A 53 8.08 2.71 1.83
N SER A 54 8.59 3.95 1.74
CA SER A 54 9.66 4.32 0.82
C SER A 54 10.78 5.00 1.61
N TRP A 55 11.99 4.50 1.43
CA TRP A 55 13.20 5.03 2.03
C TRP A 55 14.10 5.59 0.94
N ASN A 56 14.33 6.89 0.97
CA ASN A 56 15.17 7.63 0.04
C ASN A 56 15.72 8.90 0.72
N THR A 57 16.57 9.64 0.02
CA THR A 57 17.20 10.87 0.52
C THR A 57 16.54 12.15 -0.02
N THR A 58 15.49 12.04 -0.83
CA THR A 58 14.98 13.17 -1.63
C THR A 58 14.14 14.16 -0.81
N ASN A 59 13.48 13.69 0.24
CA ASN A 59 12.70 14.53 1.16
C ASN A 59 13.54 15.15 2.29
N LEU A 60 14.85 14.94 2.31
CA LEU A 60 15.74 15.61 3.25
C LEU A 60 15.88 17.09 2.87
N VAL A 61 16.28 17.92 3.84
CA VAL A 61 16.59 19.34 3.56
C VAL A 61 17.73 19.40 2.55
N GLY A 62 17.49 20.03 1.39
CA GLY A 62 18.43 20.06 0.27
C GLY A 62 18.46 18.79 -0.58
N GLY A 63 17.50 17.89 -0.41
CA GLY A 63 17.35 16.69 -1.22
C GLY A 63 17.06 17.02 -2.69
N LEU A 64 17.68 16.25 -3.58
CA LEU A 64 17.50 16.38 -5.03
C LEU A 64 16.32 15.50 -5.48
N ARG A 65 15.58 15.93 -6.52
CA ARG A 65 14.58 15.10 -7.25
C ARG A 65 13.40 14.55 -6.42
N ALA A 66 12.83 15.36 -5.51
CA ALA A 66 11.72 14.94 -4.65
C ALA A 66 10.47 14.45 -5.41
N SER A 67 10.02 15.19 -6.42
CA SER A 67 8.81 14.86 -7.19
C SER A 67 8.99 13.64 -8.08
N GLU A 68 10.11 13.53 -8.78
CA GLU A 68 10.40 12.43 -9.70
C GLU A 68 10.44 11.07 -8.99
N THR A 69 11.11 11.03 -7.83
CA THR A 69 11.21 9.80 -7.02
C THR A 69 9.84 9.32 -6.55
N ALA A 70 8.93 10.23 -6.20
CA ALA A 70 7.57 9.87 -5.79
C ALA A 70 6.75 9.27 -6.95
N ILE A 71 6.91 9.81 -8.17
CA ILE A 71 6.24 9.30 -9.38
C ILE A 71 6.78 7.90 -9.72
N GLU A 72 8.09 7.71 -9.70
CA GLU A 72 8.73 6.42 -9.93
C GLU A 72 8.28 5.37 -8.89
N ASP A 73 8.21 5.74 -7.61
CA ASP A 73 7.78 4.83 -6.54
C ASP A 73 6.31 4.41 -6.71
N GLU A 74 5.42 5.33 -7.09
CA GLU A 74 4.01 5.02 -7.37
C GLU A 74 3.87 4.13 -8.61
N PHE A 75 4.68 4.37 -9.66
CA PHE A 75 4.76 3.50 -10.82
C PHE A 75 5.17 2.08 -10.43
N VAL A 76 6.25 1.93 -9.67
CA VAL A 76 6.73 0.62 -9.18
C VAL A 76 5.64 -0.09 -8.38
N ARG A 77 4.92 0.61 -7.49
CA ARG A 77 3.81 0.02 -6.72
C ARG A 77 2.70 -0.52 -7.61
N ARG A 78 2.28 0.25 -8.62
CA ARG A 78 1.23 -0.17 -9.56
C ARG A 78 1.68 -1.32 -10.44
N PHE A 79 2.89 -1.25 -10.96
CA PHE A 79 3.50 -2.31 -11.74
C PHE A 79 3.55 -3.62 -10.94
N MET A 80 4.11 -3.58 -9.72
CA MET A 80 4.18 -4.75 -8.85
C MET A 80 2.81 -5.30 -8.49
N THR A 81 1.82 -4.45 -8.19
CA THR A 81 0.44 -4.90 -7.89
C THR A 81 -0.23 -5.57 -9.10
N GLY A 82 0.06 -5.09 -10.31
CA GLY A 82 -0.45 -5.67 -11.56
C GLY A 82 0.23 -6.99 -11.92
N THR A 83 1.56 -7.01 -11.92
CA THR A 83 2.36 -8.20 -12.29
C THR A 83 2.22 -9.31 -11.25
N TRP A 84 2.27 -8.98 -9.97
CA TRP A 84 2.14 -9.94 -8.86
C TRP A 84 0.71 -9.98 -8.32
N HIS A 85 -0.23 -10.28 -9.21
CA HIS A 85 -1.65 -10.18 -8.94
C HIS A 85 -2.11 -11.03 -7.75
N ASN A 86 -2.58 -10.36 -6.69
CA ASN A 86 -3.08 -10.97 -5.44
C ASN A 86 -2.07 -11.91 -4.72
N LEU A 87 -0.77 -11.72 -4.97
CA LEU A 87 0.30 -12.47 -4.30
C LEU A 87 0.89 -11.72 -3.11
N PHE A 88 0.94 -10.38 -3.17
CA PHE A 88 1.39 -9.58 -2.03
C PHE A 88 0.38 -9.60 -0.89
N VAL A 89 0.88 -9.88 0.31
CA VAL A 89 0.11 -9.86 1.55
C VAL A 89 0.40 -8.58 2.35
N SER A 90 1.62 -8.06 2.27
CA SER A 90 2.01 -6.76 2.85
C SER A 90 1.94 -5.64 1.81
N GLU A 91 2.03 -4.40 2.29
CA GLU A 91 2.37 -3.28 1.41
C GLU A 91 3.81 -3.46 0.86
N ILE A 92 4.06 -2.90 -0.31
CA ILE A 92 5.36 -2.95 -0.97
C ILE A 92 6.29 -1.92 -0.32
N ILE A 93 7.49 -2.35 0.06
CA ILE A 93 8.50 -1.48 0.67
C ILE A 93 9.57 -1.20 -0.39
N ILE A 94 9.88 0.07 -0.61
CA ILE A 94 10.89 0.49 -1.59
C ILE A 94 12.06 1.10 -0.80
N LYS A 95 13.27 0.61 -1.05
CA LYS A 95 14.49 1.12 -0.44
C LYS A 95 15.43 1.57 -1.55
N ARG A 96 15.79 2.84 -1.57
CA ARG A 96 16.77 3.39 -2.52
C ARG A 96 18.10 3.57 -1.81
N GLN A 97 19.10 2.82 -2.25
CA GLN A 97 20.47 2.91 -1.74
C GLN A 97 21.37 3.31 -2.89
N HIS A 98 21.77 4.58 -2.92
CA HIS A 98 22.47 5.16 -4.07
C HIS A 98 21.69 4.90 -5.37
N ASN A 99 22.32 4.36 -6.41
CA ASN A 99 21.68 4.01 -7.69
C ASN A 99 20.87 2.70 -7.65
N MET A 100 20.93 1.92 -6.56
CA MET A 100 20.22 0.64 -6.48
C MET A 100 18.86 0.79 -5.82
N ILE A 101 17.83 0.25 -6.46
CA ILE A 101 16.47 0.18 -5.90
C ILE A 101 16.21 -1.25 -5.43
N ARG A 102 15.95 -1.41 -4.14
CA ARG A 102 15.58 -2.69 -3.53
C ARG A 102 14.09 -2.66 -3.23
N ILE A 103 13.33 -3.56 -3.86
CA ILE A 103 11.89 -3.69 -3.67
C ILE A 103 11.66 -4.88 -2.76
N ALA A 104 11.08 -4.64 -1.59
CA ALA A 104 10.84 -5.65 -0.58
C ALA A 104 9.35 -5.87 -0.33
N GLY A 105 8.97 -7.10 0.02
CA GLY A 105 7.61 -7.37 0.48
C GLY A 105 7.36 -8.84 0.80
N ILE A 106 6.19 -9.08 1.38
CA ILE A 106 5.77 -10.40 1.83
C ILE A 106 4.73 -10.97 0.85
N LEU A 107 4.98 -12.19 0.38
CA LEU A 107 4.12 -12.91 -0.55
C LEU A 107 3.52 -14.16 0.05
N ARG A 108 2.31 -14.50 -0.39
CA ARG A 108 1.71 -15.82 -0.16
C ARG A 108 2.22 -16.84 -1.19
N ARG A 109 2.46 -18.08 -0.77
CA ARG A 109 2.85 -19.20 -1.64
C ARG A 109 1.67 -19.77 -2.44
N ALA A 110 1.10 -18.95 -3.33
CA ALA A 110 -0.04 -19.38 -4.18
C ALA A 110 0.38 -19.96 -5.54
N ILE A 111 1.61 -19.70 -5.99
CA ILE A 111 2.14 -20.15 -7.28
C ILE A 111 3.38 -21.05 -7.09
N SER A 112 3.74 -21.82 -8.12
CA SER A 112 4.93 -22.66 -8.09
C SER A 112 6.22 -21.83 -8.01
N ALA A 113 7.26 -22.41 -7.41
CA ALA A 113 8.55 -21.73 -7.25
C ALA A 113 9.16 -21.29 -8.60
N GLN A 114 9.03 -22.11 -9.64
CA GLN A 114 9.52 -21.79 -10.99
C GLN A 114 8.87 -20.50 -11.54
N LYS A 115 7.55 -20.34 -11.38
CA LYS A 115 6.85 -19.12 -11.80
C LYS A 115 7.26 -17.91 -10.97
N MET A 116 7.52 -18.10 -9.67
CA MET A 116 8.05 -17.03 -8.81
C MET A 116 9.43 -16.56 -9.29
N TYR A 117 10.36 -17.47 -9.53
CA TYR A 117 11.70 -17.12 -10.03
C TYR A 117 11.66 -16.48 -11.42
N PHE A 118 10.77 -16.95 -12.31
CA PHE A 118 10.53 -16.30 -13.59
C PHE A 118 10.04 -14.86 -13.42
N LEU A 119 9.05 -14.63 -12.56
CA LEU A 119 8.52 -13.30 -12.29
C LEU A 119 9.58 -12.39 -11.67
N ILE A 120 10.41 -12.89 -10.75
CA ILE A 120 11.54 -12.13 -10.17
C ILE A 120 12.44 -11.62 -11.29
N GLY A 121 12.97 -12.51 -12.13
CA GLY A 121 13.85 -12.12 -13.23
C GLY A 121 13.18 -11.17 -14.23
N TYR A 122 11.93 -11.44 -14.61
CA TYR A 122 11.15 -10.56 -15.48
C TYR A 122 11.05 -9.14 -14.92
N THR A 123 10.71 -9.01 -13.63
CA THR A 123 10.54 -7.69 -13.01
C THR A 123 11.86 -6.96 -12.76
N GLU A 124 12.92 -7.67 -12.39
CA GLU A 124 14.25 -7.06 -12.19
C GLU A 124 14.79 -6.51 -13.52
N GLU A 125 14.75 -7.31 -14.59
CA GLU A 125 15.23 -6.89 -15.91
C GLU A 125 14.38 -5.75 -16.49
N LEU A 126 13.05 -5.91 -16.53
CA LEU A 126 12.18 -4.91 -17.16
C LEU A 126 12.27 -3.56 -16.48
N LEU A 127 12.20 -3.53 -15.14
CA LEU A 127 12.30 -2.28 -14.40
C LEU A 127 13.71 -1.69 -14.48
N SER A 128 14.75 -2.53 -14.57
CA SER A 128 16.13 -2.07 -14.72
C SER A 128 16.33 -1.32 -16.05
N TYR A 129 15.79 -1.87 -17.16
CA TYR A 129 15.79 -1.17 -18.45
C TYR A 129 14.91 0.08 -18.45
N TRP A 130 13.78 0.08 -17.73
CA TRP A 130 12.88 1.23 -17.71
C TRP A 130 13.45 2.41 -16.89
N LEU A 131 13.91 2.14 -15.66
CA LEU A 131 14.42 3.16 -14.74
C LEU A 131 15.91 3.44 -14.91
N GLN A 132 16.61 2.70 -15.79
CA GLN A 132 18.04 2.82 -16.06
C GLN A 132 18.91 2.65 -14.80
N CYS A 133 18.45 1.80 -13.88
CA CYS A 133 19.09 1.57 -12.59
C CYS A 133 19.01 0.10 -12.18
N PRO A 134 20.00 -0.46 -11.47
CA PRO A 134 19.94 -1.84 -11.01
C PRO A 134 18.85 -2.03 -9.95
N ILE A 135 18.01 -3.05 -10.16
CA ILE A 135 16.88 -3.37 -9.29
C ILE A 135 17.04 -4.76 -8.69
N LYS A 136 16.70 -4.87 -7.41
CA LYS A 136 16.76 -6.14 -6.69
C LYS A 136 15.49 -6.38 -5.90
N LEU A 137 14.91 -7.57 -6.04
CA LEU A 137 13.74 -7.98 -5.30
C LEU A 137 14.12 -8.76 -4.03
N GLU A 138 13.56 -8.31 -2.90
CA GLU A 138 13.71 -8.92 -1.59
C GLU A 138 12.37 -9.50 -1.12
N LEU A 139 12.09 -10.72 -1.58
CA LEU A 139 10.80 -11.34 -1.37
C LEU A 139 10.87 -12.34 -0.21
N GLN A 140 9.96 -12.18 0.75
CA GLN A 140 9.74 -13.15 1.82
C GLN A 140 8.43 -13.90 1.57
N THR A 141 8.47 -15.23 1.65
CA THR A 141 7.27 -16.06 1.42
C THR A 141 6.65 -16.54 2.73
N VAL A 142 5.32 -16.56 2.74
CA VAL A 142 4.46 -17.01 3.84
C VAL A 142 3.46 -18.02 3.30
N ASN A 143 3.06 -18.99 4.12
CA ASN A 143 2.14 -20.04 3.69
C ASN A 143 0.73 -19.47 3.48
N ASP A 144 0.18 -18.78 4.48
CA ASP A 144 -1.17 -18.24 4.43
C ASP A 144 -1.23 -16.74 4.69
N LYS A 145 -2.29 -16.11 4.16
CA LYS A 145 -2.57 -14.69 4.43
C LYS A 145 -2.85 -14.43 5.93
N LYS A 146 -3.24 -15.48 6.66
CA LYS A 146 -3.57 -15.42 8.09
C LYS A 146 -2.35 -15.10 8.95
N ASP A 147 -1.17 -15.53 8.53
CA ASP A 147 0.05 -15.40 9.31
C ASP A 147 0.53 -13.94 9.43
N VAL A 148 0.02 -13.04 8.56
CA VAL A 148 0.36 -11.61 8.55
C VAL A 148 -0.74 -10.75 9.22
N ILE A 149 -1.81 -11.38 9.70
CA ILE A 149 -2.90 -10.67 10.38
C ILE A 149 -2.42 -10.24 11.76
N PHE A 150 -2.53 -8.93 12.05
CA PHE A 150 -2.19 -8.37 13.35
C PHE A 150 -3.42 -8.24 14.26
N LYS A 151 -4.54 -7.73 13.72
CA LYS A 151 -5.78 -7.56 14.49
C LYS A 151 -7.02 -7.62 13.61
N TYR A 152 -8.16 -7.88 14.24
CA TYR A 152 -9.47 -7.84 13.62
C TYR A 152 -10.25 -6.59 14.06
N VAL A 153 -10.90 -5.92 13.11
CA VAL A 153 -11.60 -4.64 13.31
C VAL A 153 -13.04 -4.70 12.85
#